data_AF-A0A662TYP2-F1
#
_entry.id   AF-A0A662TYP2-F1
#
_cell.length_a   1.000
_cell.length_b   1.000
_cell.length_c   1.000
_cell.angle_alpha   90.00
_cell.angle_beta   90.00
_cell.angle_gamma   90.00
#
_symmetry.space_group_name_H-M   'P 1'
#
loop_
_entity.id
_entity.type
_entity.pdbx_description
1 polymer ?
#
loop_
_entity_poly.entity_id
_entity_poly.type
_entity_poly.pdbx_seq_one_letter_code
_entity_poly.pdbx_strand_id
1 'polypeptide(L)'
;MAWSRYVSLAIVALIVLSILNVLSAVPISAQKDNLRVRVAKMVLNGVSKRVDAILSLAEKYGIELTENMTKRVELCKNILENATEIVEEEPCKAVRMAVKACWVFKPVALYVLENIPEEDKETLRKNILLRAIGVRENAVERLRSIVSWLEDKGIEVPDEVKENIDNAENLLTQARELVESGTYNVTDVKKLIGEASKVLAKATVSLHRITGGIWRKATLVNFSLLRLGRVIIGISQGINATIEAIEENKTDEALETMSKIIDAMDRTAKYLENAINFTEARGINENLTVALKALRDSVIEAKQHVEDAKSSLEEGDALTALSELETALNTITVTIEEYKHVFMRFHRYVEVLLTVSGKIHIEIGRRIRYIALRKAARLVFCLEKIDMKLHAMYKLYQEGKISEEEFHSALNKAKTFLENLKERLEKLPRPPKAIIGKIDRILQWIESVYSE
;
A
#
# COMPACT_ATOMS: atom_id res chain seq x y z
N MET A 1 55.36 -12.36 -3.14
CA MET A 1 54.45 -11.33 -3.68
C MET A 1 53.05 -11.86 -4.01
N ALA A 2 52.84 -13.13 -4.37
CA ALA A 2 51.49 -13.70 -4.53
C ALA A 2 50.57 -13.61 -3.28
N TRP A 3 51.14 -13.67 -2.07
CA TRP A 3 50.36 -13.69 -0.82
C TRP A 3 49.64 -12.36 -0.48
N SER A 4 50.16 -11.19 -0.86
CA SER A 4 49.43 -9.92 -0.61
C SER A 4 48.27 -9.74 -1.59
N ARG A 5 48.45 -10.14 -2.86
CA ARG A 5 47.44 -10.08 -3.93
C ARG A 5 46.18 -10.91 -3.63
N TYR A 6 46.33 -12.09 -3.00
CA TYR A 6 45.18 -12.92 -2.60
C TYR A 6 44.47 -12.43 -1.32
N VAL A 7 45.16 -11.74 -0.42
CA VAL A 7 44.58 -11.25 0.85
C VAL A 7 43.71 -10.03 0.62
N SER A 8 44.12 -9.07 -0.21
CA SER A 8 43.32 -7.89 -0.56
C SER A 8 42.08 -8.23 -1.40
N LEU A 9 42.19 -9.15 -2.36
CA LEU A 9 41.04 -9.70 -3.10
C LEU A 9 40.08 -10.51 -2.21
N ALA A 10 40.60 -11.30 -1.26
CA ALA A 10 39.78 -12.05 -0.31
C ALA A 10 39.05 -11.15 0.69
N ILE A 11 39.67 -10.05 1.13
CA ILE A 11 39.05 -9.07 2.04
C ILE A 11 37.95 -8.28 1.32
N VAL A 12 38.17 -7.84 0.08
CA VAL A 12 37.13 -7.19 -0.75
C VAL A 12 35.99 -8.17 -1.05
N ALA A 13 36.29 -9.44 -1.35
CA ALA A 13 35.27 -10.48 -1.57
C ALA A 13 34.47 -10.85 -0.30
N LEU A 14 35.11 -10.87 0.89
CA LEU A 14 34.46 -11.16 2.18
C LEU A 14 33.54 -10.02 2.64
N ILE A 15 33.93 -8.76 2.41
CA ILE A 15 33.07 -7.58 2.68
C ILE A 15 31.84 -7.62 1.76
N VAL A 16 32.01 -8.09 0.52
CA VAL A 16 30.96 -8.21 -0.51
C VAL A 16 29.99 -9.36 -0.29
N LEU A 17 30.44 -10.52 0.19
CA LEU A 17 29.58 -11.65 0.61
C LEU A 17 28.61 -11.25 1.72
N SER A 18 28.98 -10.29 2.58
CA SER A 18 28.08 -9.74 3.60
C SER A 18 27.00 -8.78 3.06
N ILE A 19 27.21 -8.20 1.87
CA ILE A 19 26.32 -7.24 1.20
C ILE A 19 25.42 -7.94 0.16
N LEU A 20 25.90 -9.00 -0.49
CA LEU A 20 25.16 -9.76 -1.51
C LEU A 20 24.14 -10.76 -0.95
N ASN A 21 24.34 -11.29 0.27
CA ASN A 21 23.48 -12.32 0.86
C ASN A 21 22.05 -11.85 1.23
N VAL A 22 21.69 -10.59 1.00
CA VAL A 22 20.33 -10.05 1.25
C VAL A 22 19.49 -9.94 -0.05
N LEU A 23 20.08 -10.23 -1.21
CA LEU A 23 19.40 -10.16 -2.51
C LEU A 23 18.72 -11.49 -2.91
N SER A 24 17.67 -11.86 -2.19
CA SER A 24 16.67 -12.81 -2.71
C SER A 24 15.24 -12.38 -2.37
N ALA A 25 14.92 -11.11 -2.63
CA ALA A 25 13.54 -10.66 -2.68
C ALA A 25 12.94 -11.06 -4.03
N VAL A 26 12.42 -12.29 -4.08
CA VAL A 26 11.60 -12.85 -5.16
C VAL A 26 10.50 -11.85 -5.54
N PRO A 27 10.27 -11.56 -6.84
CA PRO A 27 9.10 -10.80 -7.24
C PRO A 27 7.87 -11.66 -6.96
N ILE A 28 7.08 -11.27 -5.96
CA ILE A 28 5.77 -11.85 -5.68
C ILE A 28 4.89 -11.58 -6.91
N SER A 29 4.67 -12.61 -7.72
CA SER A 29 3.73 -12.60 -8.82
C SER A 29 2.33 -12.29 -8.27
N ALA A 30 1.87 -11.05 -8.46
CA ALA A 30 0.52 -10.65 -8.10
C ALA A 30 -0.47 -11.28 -9.09
N GLN A 31 -1.06 -12.41 -8.70
CA GLN A 31 -2.19 -13.02 -9.41
C GLN A 31 -3.32 -11.97 -9.50
N LYS A 32 -3.71 -11.66 -10.73
CA LYS A 32 -4.56 -10.50 -11.07
C LYS A 32 -6.05 -10.88 -10.89
N ASP A 33 -6.50 -10.99 -9.64
CA ASP A 33 -7.91 -11.29 -9.32
C ASP A 33 -8.90 -10.33 -10.01
N ASN A 34 -10.00 -10.87 -10.54
CA ASN A 34 -11.07 -10.09 -11.16
C ASN A 34 -11.78 -9.20 -10.12
N LEU A 35 -11.73 -7.88 -10.33
CA LEU A 35 -12.32 -6.89 -9.44
C LEU A 35 -13.82 -7.11 -9.20
N ARG A 36 -14.58 -7.53 -10.22
CA ARG A 36 -16.03 -7.74 -10.13
C ARG A 36 -16.37 -8.88 -9.16
N VAL A 37 -15.62 -9.98 -9.23
CA VAL A 37 -15.74 -11.13 -8.32
C VAL A 37 -15.46 -10.69 -6.88
N ARG A 38 -14.37 -9.95 -6.65
CA ARG A 38 -14.02 -9.48 -5.30
C ARG A 38 -15.10 -8.58 -4.70
N VAL A 39 -15.70 -7.71 -5.51
CA VAL A 39 -16.83 -6.86 -5.11
C VAL A 39 -18.05 -7.72 -4.77
N ALA A 40 -18.41 -8.68 -5.63
CA ALA A 40 -19.55 -9.57 -5.42
C ALA A 40 -19.41 -10.43 -4.16
N LYS A 41 -18.26 -11.08 -3.95
CA LYS A 41 -17.94 -11.81 -2.71
C LYS A 41 -18.05 -10.93 -1.48
N MET A 42 -17.62 -9.67 -1.56
CA MET A 42 -17.73 -8.73 -0.44
C MET A 42 -19.18 -8.33 -0.13
N VAL A 43 -20.04 -8.25 -1.14
CA VAL A 43 -21.49 -8.08 -0.96
C VAL A 43 -22.09 -9.32 -0.29
N LEU A 44 -21.85 -10.51 -0.82
CA LEU A 44 -22.36 -11.78 -0.28
C LEU A 44 -21.99 -11.98 1.19
N ASN A 45 -20.69 -11.88 1.50
CA ASN A 45 -20.19 -11.95 2.87
C ASN A 45 -20.79 -10.87 3.78
N GLY A 46 -21.07 -9.68 3.23
CA GLY A 46 -21.72 -8.61 3.96
C GLY A 46 -23.18 -8.88 4.28
N VAL A 47 -23.90 -9.60 3.40
CA VAL A 47 -25.29 -10.01 3.61
C VAL A 47 -25.36 -11.18 4.59
N SER A 48 -24.58 -12.25 4.36
CA SER A 48 -24.55 -13.42 5.26
C SER A 48 -24.25 -13.01 6.70
N LYS A 49 -23.21 -12.20 6.94
CA LYS A 49 -22.89 -11.71 8.30
C LYS A 49 -24.01 -10.93 8.97
N ARG A 50 -24.88 -10.27 8.21
CA ARG A 50 -26.05 -9.56 8.77
C ARG A 50 -27.18 -10.52 9.08
N VAL A 51 -27.38 -11.53 8.25
CA VAL A 51 -28.32 -12.62 8.52
C VAL A 51 -27.93 -13.31 9.81
N ASP A 52 -26.67 -13.74 9.93
CA ASP A 52 -26.16 -14.42 11.13
C ASP A 52 -26.22 -13.52 12.37
N ALA A 53 -25.94 -12.22 12.23
CA ALA A 53 -26.05 -11.27 13.34
C ALA A 53 -27.50 -11.09 13.84
N ILE A 54 -28.50 -11.20 12.96
CA ILE A 54 -29.91 -11.12 13.37
C ILE A 54 -30.35 -12.44 13.99
N LEU A 55 -29.95 -13.58 13.42
CA LEU A 55 -30.29 -14.89 13.98
C LEU A 55 -29.67 -15.10 15.37
N SER A 56 -28.42 -14.69 15.56
CA SER A 56 -27.79 -14.70 16.89
C SER A 56 -28.45 -13.77 17.91
N LEU A 57 -29.11 -12.68 17.47
CA LEU A 57 -29.97 -11.88 18.36
C LEU A 57 -31.22 -12.66 18.75
N ALA A 58 -31.87 -13.34 17.79
CA ALA A 58 -33.03 -14.17 18.10
C ALA A 58 -32.68 -15.26 19.14
N GLU A 59 -31.56 -15.95 18.95
CA GLU A 59 -31.04 -16.94 19.90
C GLU A 59 -30.74 -16.31 21.27
N LYS A 60 -30.01 -15.18 21.29
CA LYS A 60 -29.61 -14.51 22.54
C LYS A 60 -30.82 -14.10 23.40
N TYR A 61 -31.88 -13.64 22.76
CA TYR A 61 -33.08 -13.14 23.44
C TYR A 61 -34.21 -14.17 23.51
N GLY A 62 -33.97 -15.43 23.11
CA GLY A 62 -34.97 -16.50 23.18
C GLY A 62 -36.19 -16.27 22.28
N ILE A 63 -36.02 -15.58 21.15
CA ILE A 63 -37.11 -15.25 20.22
C ILE A 63 -37.37 -16.44 19.31
N GLU A 64 -38.49 -17.13 19.50
CA GLU A 64 -38.92 -18.23 18.65
C GLU A 64 -39.43 -17.72 17.29
N LEU A 65 -38.89 -18.29 16.21
CA LEU A 65 -39.33 -17.95 14.85
C LEU A 65 -40.57 -18.77 14.47
N THR A 66 -41.61 -18.10 13.99
CA THR A 66 -42.79 -18.78 13.41
C THR A 66 -42.40 -19.60 12.17
N GLU A 67 -43.21 -20.61 11.82
CA GLU A 67 -42.97 -21.48 10.65
C GLU A 67 -42.74 -20.69 9.35
N ASN A 68 -43.50 -19.61 9.13
CA ASN A 68 -43.33 -18.73 7.98
C ASN A 68 -41.96 -18.00 8.01
N MET A 69 -41.51 -17.53 9.17
CA MET A 69 -40.20 -16.90 9.32
C MET A 69 -39.07 -17.91 9.13
N THR A 70 -39.21 -19.13 9.64
CA THR A 70 -38.24 -20.22 9.43
C THR A 70 -38.09 -20.56 7.95
N LYS A 71 -39.20 -20.72 7.21
CA LYS A 71 -39.17 -20.91 5.74
C LYS A 71 -38.45 -19.77 5.01
N ARG A 72 -38.62 -18.53 5.47
CA ARG A 72 -37.90 -17.36 4.91
C ARG A 72 -36.41 -17.38 5.22
N VAL A 73 -36.00 -17.85 6.39
CA VAL A 73 -34.58 -18.05 6.73
C VAL A 73 -33.96 -19.09 5.81
N GLU A 74 -34.60 -20.25 5.64
CA GLU A 74 -34.12 -21.32 4.74
C GLU A 74 -34.01 -20.82 3.30
N LEU A 75 -35.05 -20.16 2.78
CA LEU A 75 -35.03 -19.59 1.44
C LEU A 75 -33.92 -18.53 1.28
N CYS A 76 -33.68 -17.70 2.31
CA CYS A 76 -32.59 -16.73 2.30
C CYS A 76 -31.22 -17.41 2.20
N LYS A 77 -30.98 -18.46 3.01
CA LYS A 77 -29.73 -19.24 3.00
C LYS A 77 -29.51 -19.91 1.65
N ASN A 78 -30.51 -20.60 1.11
CA ASN A 78 -30.43 -21.23 -0.21
C ASN A 78 -30.10 -20.23 -1.33
N ILE A 79 -30.70 -19.02 -1.31
CA ILE A 79 -30.37 -17.98 -2.30
C ILE A 79 -28.91 -17.52 -2.14
N LEU A 80 -28.40 -17.37 -0.92
CA LEU A 80 -27.01 -16.96 -0.68
C LEU A 80 -25.99 -18.04 -1.05
N GLU A 81 -26.31 -19.32 -0.82
CA GLU A 81 -25.50 -20.47 -1.23
C GLU A 81 -25.39 -20.52 -2.75
N ASN A 82 -26.52 -20.55 -3.46
CA ASN A 82 -26.54 -20.52 -4.93
C ASN A 82 -25.82 -19.28 -5.49
N ALA A 83 -25.92 -18.12 -4.82
CA ALA A 83 -25.21 -16.91 -5.23
C ALA A 83 -23.69 -17.01 -5.03
N THR A 84 -23.26 -17.78 -4.03
CA THR A 84 -21.84 -18.02 -3.73
C THR A 84 -21.24 -19.01 -4.73
N GLU A 85 -22.00 -20.01 -5.16
CA GLU A 85 -21.57 -20.98 -6.19
C GLU A 85 -21.26 -20.29 -7.53
N ILE A 86 -22.14 -19.37 -7.97
CA ILE A 86 -22.00 -18.73 -9.30
C ILE A 86 -21.15 -17.46 -9.29
N VAL A 87 -20.53 -17.09 -8.17
CA VAL A 87 -19.92 -15.75 -7.99
C VAL A 87 -18.70 -15.54 -8.89
N GLU A 88 -18.01 -16.62 -9.26
CA GLU A 88 -16.84 -16.59 -10.13
C GLU A 88 -17.26 -16.38 -11.59
N GLU A 89 -18.30 -17.08 -12.07
CA GLU A 89 -18.77 -16.98 -13.46
C GLU A 89 -19.69 -15.76 -13.67
N GLU A 90 -20.64 -15.51 -12.77
CA GLU A 90 -21.70 -14.52 -12.91
C GLU A 90 -21.78 -13.53 -11.72
N PRO A 91 -20.73 -12.73 -11.45
CA PRO A 91 -20.67 -11.87 -10.25
C PRO A 91 -21.82 -10.85 -10.15
N CYS A 92 -22.33 -10.34 -11.27
CA CYS A 92 -23.48 -9.42 -11.27
C CYS A 92 -24.78 -10.12 -10.88
N LYS A 93 -24.98 -11.37 -11.29
CA LYS A 93 -26.15 -12.18 -10.93
C LYS A 93 -26.09 -12.58 -9.46
N ALA A 94 -24.92 -12.95 -8.97
CA ALA A 94 -24.67 -13.21 -7.55
C ALA A 94 -25.07 -12.00 -6.66
N VAL A 95 -24.70 -10.78 -7.06
CA VAL A 95 -25.12 -9.55 -6.34
C VAL A 95 -26.64 -9.38 -6.32
N ARG A 96 -27.32 -9.62 -7.45
CA ARG A 96 -28.80 -9.58 -7.52
C ARG A 96 -29.45 -10.59 -6.58
N MET A 97 -28.91 -11.80 -6.55
CA MET A 97 -29.37 -12.85 -5.62
C MET A 97 -29.14 -12.43 -4.16
N ALA A 98 -28.01 -11.80 -3.83
CA ALA A 98 -27.76 -11.26 -2.50
C ALA A 98 -28.80 -10.20 -2.07
N VAL A 99 -29.21 -9.32 -3.00
CA VAL A 99 -30.27 -8.34 -2.73
C VAL A 99 -31.63 -9.04 -2.54
N LYS A 100 -31.95 -10.02 -3.38
CA LYS A 100 -33.17 -10.85 -3.24
C LYS A 100 -33.21 -11.56 -1.88
N ALA A 101 -32.08 -12.14 -1.45
CA ALA A 101 -31.95 -12.76 -0.13
C ALA A 101 -32.25 -11.76 1.00
N CYS A 102 -31.75 -10.53 0.92
CA CYS A 102 -32.09 -9.47 1.87
C CYS A 102 -33.58 -9.12 1.90
N TRP A 103 -34.27 -9.14 0.75
CA TRP A 103 -35.71 -8.89 0.71
C TRP A 103 -36.52 -10.01 1.35
N VAL A 104 -36.16 -11.26 1.06
CA VAL A 104 -36.78 -12.44 1.68
C VAL A 104 -36.59 -12.43 3.20
N PHE A 105 -35.40 -12.04 3.66
CA PHE A 105 -35.03 -12.00 5.07
C PHE A 105 -35.53 -10.77 5.83
N LYS A 106 -35.86 -9.67 5.15
CA LYS A 106 -36.28 -8.41 5.80
C LYS A 106 -37.41 -8.60 6.83
N PRO A 107 -38.49 -9.36 6.56
CA PRO A 107 -39.54 -9.62 7.55
C PRO A 107 -39.03 -10.33 8.80
N VAL A 108 -38.10 -11.29 8.64
CA VAL A 108 -37.47 -11.99 9.78
C VAL A 108 -36.70 -10.99 10.63
N ALA A 109 -35.91 -10.12 10.00
CA ALA A 109 -35.15 -9.11 10.73
C ALA A 109 -36.04 -8.12 11.49
N LEU A 110 -37.17 -7.69 10.89
CA LEU A 110 -38.13 -6.83 11.58
C LEU A 110 -38.77 -7.56 12.77
N TYR A 111 -39.24 -8.79 12.56
CA TYR A 111 -39.84 -9.62 13.60
C TYR A 111 -38.88 -9.79 14.79
N VAL A 112 -37.63 -10.17 14.55
CA VAL A 112 -36.63 -10.32 15.61
C VAL A 112 -36.40 -9.01 16.34
N LEU A 113 -36.23 -7.88 15.63
CA LEU A 113 -35.98 -6.59 16.27
C LEU A 113 -37.18 -6.06 17.06
N GLU A 114 -38.40 -6.35 16.63
CA GLU A 114 -39.63 -5.95 17.31
C GLU A 114 -39.84 -6.72 18.62
N ASN A 115 -39.48 -8.01 18.66
CA ASN A 115 -39.66 -8.91 19.80
C ASN A 115 -38.50 -8.89 20.83
N ILE A 116 -37.45 -8.09 20.62
CA ILE A 116 -36.46 -7.83 21.69
C ILE A 116 -37.18 -7.07 22.83
N PRO A 117 -36.94 -7.40 24.12
CA PRO A 117 -37.51 -6.65 25.24
C PRO A 117 -37.18 -5.15 25.17
N GLU A 118 -38.13 -4.26 25.52
CA GLU A 118 -37.92 -2.81 25.42
C GLU A 118 -36.77 -2.34 26.33
N GLU A 119 -36.63 -2.90 27.53
CA GLU A 119 -35.48 -2.64 28.42
C GLU A 119 -34.12 -2.98 27.78
N ASP A 120 -34.09 -3.92 26.85
CA ASP A 120 -32.87 -4.37 26.17
C ASP A 120 -32.60 -3.64 24.85
N LYS A 121 -33.61 -3.04 24.22
CA LYS A 121 -33.45 -2.31 22.95
C LYS A 121 -32.52 -1.12 23.10
N GLU A 122 -32.65 -0.38 24.20
CA GLU A 122 -31.76 0.76 24.50
C GLU A 122 -30.32 0.30 24.73
N THR A 123 -30.14 -0.72 25.58
CA THR A 123 -28.85 -1.35 25.85
C THR A 123 -28.19 -1.88 24.57
N LEU A 124 -28.94 -2.51 23.68
CA LEU A 124 -28.44 -2.99 22.38
C LEU A 124 -27.99 -1.83 21.49
N ARG A 125 -28.78 -0.76 21.39
CA ARG A 125 -28.41 0.45 20.62
C ARG A 125 -27.13 1.07 21.15
N LYS A 126 -27.01 1.21 22.48
CA LYS A 126 -25.81 1.71 23.16
C LYS A 126 -24.58 0.88 22.80
N ASN A 127 -24.68 -0.44 22.96
CA ASN A 127 -23.59 -1.38 22.69
C ASN A 127 -23.14 -1.36 21.22
N ILE A 128 -24.06 -1.22 20.26
CA ILE A 128 -23.71 -1.10 18.84
C ILE A 128 -22.88 0.17 18.58
N LEU A 129 -23.25 1.29 19.18
CA LEU A 129 -22.53 2.55 19.03
C LEU A 129 -21.16 2.50 19.70
N LEU A 130 -21.09 2.02 20.95
CA LEU A 130 -19.81 1.83 21.66
C LEU A 130 -18.86 0.89 20.92
N ARG A 131 -19.38 -0.20 20.34
CA ARG A 131 -18.55 -1.09 19.50
C ARG A 131 -18.06 -0.38 18.24
N ALA A 132 -18.87 0.48 17.64
CA ALA A 132 -18.45 1.25 16.48
C ALA A 132 -17.35 2.27 16.85
N ILE A 133 -17.46 2.91 18.00
CA ILE A 133 -16.45 3.81 18.57
C ILE A 133 -15.15 3.04 18.84
N GLY A 134 -15.21 1.93 19.58
CA GLY A 134 -14.04 1.11 19.93
C GLY A 134 -13.24 0.60 18.73
N VAL A 135 -13.91 0.21 17.64
CA VAL A 135 -13.21 -0.18 16.39
C VAL A 135 -12.34 0.95 15.82
N ARG A 136 -12.72 2.21 16.06
CA ARG A 136 -12.04 3.40 15.54
C ARG A 136 -11.00 3.94 16.51
N GLU A 137 -11.22 3.82 17.81
CA GLU A 137 -10.17 4.04 18.82
C GLU A 137 -8.98 3.10 18.57
N ASN A 138 -9.24 1.80 18.35
CA ASN A 138 -8.19 0.86 17.95
C ASN A 138 -7.51 1.25 16.62
N ALA A 139 -8.15 2.06 15.77
CA ALA A 139 -7.51 2.60 14.56
C ALA A 139 -6.63 3.82 14.86
N VAL A 140 -7.06 4.71 15.77
CA VAL A 140 -6.25 5.82 16.32
C VAL A 140 -4.96 5.27 16.91
N GLU A 141 -5.05 4.32 17.85
CA GLU A 141 -3.89 3.72 18.53
C GLU A 141 -2.88 3.14 17.55
N ARG A 142 -3.36 2.39 16.54
CA ARG A 142 -2.50 1.84 15.50
C ARG A 142 -1.79 2.91 14.68
N LEU A 143 -2.47 4.00 14.33
CA LEU A 143 -1.84 5.10 13.60
C LEU A 143 -0.82 5.82 14.48
N ARG A 144 -1.10 6.05 15.77
CA ARG A 144 -0.14 6.61 16.72
C ARG A 144 1.10 5.75 16.87
N SER A 145 0.93 4.43 17.00
CA SER A 145 2.04 3.49 17.07
C SER A 145 2.92 3.55 15.81
N ILE A 146 2.31 3.68 14.62
CA ILE A 146 3.05 3.86 13.37
C ILE A 146 3.81 5.20 13.37
N VAL A 147 3.17 6.30 13.81
CA VAL A 147 3.81 7.63 13.87
C VAL A 147 4.99 7.63 14.83
N SER A 148 4.79 7.24 16.08
CA SER A 148 5.85 7.17 17.09
C SER A 148 7.00 6.29 16.61
N TRP A 149 6.72 5.16 15.98
CA TRP A 149 7.77 4.31 15.42
C TRP A 149 8.57 4.98 14.29
N LEU A 150 7.91 5.74 13.41
CA LEU A 150 8.60 6.51 12.36
C LEU A 150 9.52 7.58 12.99
N GLU A 151 9.03 8.28 13.99
CA GLU A 151 9.78 9.31 14.71
C GLU A 151 10.98 8.75 15.48
N ASP A 152 10.84 7.58 16.12
CA ASP A 152 11.94 6.85 16.76
C ASP A 152 13.07 6.48 15.78
N LYS A 153 12.78 6.47 14.47
CA LYS A 153 13.76 6.24 13.40
C LYS A 153 14.23 7.53 12.73
N GLY A 154 13.94 8.68 13.31
CA GLY A 154 14.31 9.99 12.76
C GLY A 154 13.55 10.36 11.49
N ILE A 155 12.42 9.71 11.23
CA ILE A 155 11.55 10.05 10.10
C ILE A 155 10.55 11.08 10.57
N GLU A 156 10.68 12.30 10.03
CA GLU A 156 9.73 13.36 10.29
C GLU A 156 8.35 13.02 9.69
N VAL A 157 7.34 13.02 10.56
CA VAL A 157 5.93 12.87 10.18
C VAL A 157 5.29 14.25 10.17
N PRO A 158 4.66 14.68 9.06
CA PRO A 158 4.00 15.98 8.97
C PRO A 158 2.94 16.16 10.06
N ASP A 159 2.88 17.35 10.65
CA ASP A 159 1.96 17.68 11.74
C ASP A 159 0.49 17.44 11.36
N GLU A 160 0.13 17.68 10.09
CA GLU A 160 -1.21 17.37 9.58
C GLU A 160 -1.63 15.92 9.87
N VAL A 161 -0.71 14.96 9.86
CA VAL A 161 -1.03 13.56 10.20
C VAL A 161 -1.38 13.42 11.67
N LYS A 162 -0.59 14.03 12.56
CA LYS A 162 -0.78 14.00 14.01
C LYS A 162 -2.08 14.71 14.41
N GLU A 163 -2.28 15.92 13.89
CA GLU A 163 -3.51 16.70 14.08
C GLU A 163 -4.75 15.92 13.63
N ASN A 164 -4.68 15.22 12.49
CA ASN A 164 -5.78 14.38 12.02
C ASN A 164 -6.04 13.19 12.98
N ILE A 165 -5.01 12.61 13.58
CA ILE A 165 -5.17 11.52 14.56
C ILE A 165 -5.81 12.06 15.85
N ASP A 166 -5.34 13.20 16.36
CA ASP A 166 -5.84 13.81 17.59
C ASP A 166 -7.27 14.32 17.42
N ASN A 167 -7.58 14.95 16.29
CA ASN A 167 -8.95 15.34 15.95
C ASN A 167 -9.89 14.13 15.88
N ALA A 168 -9.43 13.00 15.34
CA ALA A 168 -10.24 11.79 15.31
C ALA A 168 -10.47 11.22 16.71
N GLU A 169 -9.47 11.25 17.59
CA GLU A 169 -9.64 10.84 18.99
C GLU A 169 -10.64 11.73 19.71
N ASN A 170 -10.49 13.06 19.63
CA ASN A 170 -11.41 14.02 20.26
C ASN A 170 -12.87 13.79 19.84
N LEU A 171 -13.11 13.55 18.55
CA LEU A 171 -14.45 13.24 18.03
C LEU A 171 -15.01 11.91 18.57
N LEU A 172 -14.14 10.91 18.79
CA LEU A 172 -14.54 9.61 19.35
C LEU A 172 -14.82 9.72 20.86
N THR A 173 -14.03 10.49 21.59
CA THR A 173 -14.27 10.81 23.01
C THR A 173 -15.61 11.50 23.18
N GLN A 174 -15.89 12.56 22.40
CA GLN A 174 -17.21 13.22 22.42
C GLN A 174 -18.35 12.26 22.07
N ALA A 175 -18.16 11.38 21.07
CA ALA A 175 -19.17 10.40 20.70
C ALA A 175 -19.43 9.39 21.84
N ARG A 176 -18.39 9.01 22.59
CA ARG A 176 -18.47 8.09 23.73
C ARG A 176 -19.18 8.74 24.91
N GLU A 177 -18.78 9.95 25.29
CA GLU A 177 -19.39 10.72 26.37
C GLU A 177 -20.89 10.91 26.15
N LEU A 178 -21.30 11.24 24.92
CA LEU A 178 -22.72 11.31 24.55
C LEU A 178 -23.44 9.99 24.76
N VAL A 179 -22.86 8.87 24.34
CA VAL A 179 -23.50 7.55 24.51
C VAL A 179 -23.56 7.12 25.97
N GLU A 180 -22.58 7.52 26.78
CA GLU A 180 -22.49 7.19 28.20
C GLU A 180 -23.39 8.06 29.08
N SER A 181 -23.69 9.30 28.69
CA SER A 181 -24.61 10.21 29.41
C SER A 181 -26.06 9.73 29.48
N GLY A 182 -26.44 8.74 28.68
CA GLY A 182 -27.77 8.11 28.70
C GLY A 182 -28.87 8.87 27.95
N THR A 183 -28.67 10.14 27.61
CA THR A 183 -29.58 10.92 26.73
C THR A 183 -28.87 11.35 25.47
N TYR A 184 -28.93 10.53 24.41
CA TYR A 184 -28.26 10.82 23.15
C TYR A 184 -29.13 10.61 21.90
N ASN A 185 -28.88 11.44 20.91
CA ASN A 185 -29.41 11.26 19.56
C ASN A 185 -28.47 10.35 18.75
N VAL A 186 -28.98 9.21 18.30
CA VAL A 186 -28.25 8.24 17.45
C VAL A 186 -27.65 8.90 16.20
N THR A 187 -28.33 9.90 15.65
CA THR A 187 -27.88 10.61 14.44
C THR A 187 -26.62 11.43 14.71
N ASP A 188 -26.57 12.10 15.86
CA ASP A 188 -25.45 12.96 16.24
C ASP A 188 -24.21 12.12 16.56
N VAL A 189 -24.38 11.02 17.30
CA VAL A 189 -23.30 10.05 17.54
C VAL A 189 -22.77 9.47 16.22
N LYS A 190 -23.66 9.12 15.29
CA LYS A 190 -23.25 8.64 13.95
C LYS A 190 -22.51 9.70 13.15
N LYS A 191 -22.87 10.97 13.29
CA LYS A 191 -22.18 12.09 12.64
C LYS A 191 -20.74 12.19 13.14
N LEU A 192 -20.54 12.21 14.46
CA LEU A 192 -19.20 12.23 15.08
C LEU A 192 -18.34 11.04 14.66
N ILE A 193 -18.88 9.82 14.73
CA ILE A 193 -18.19 8.60 14.25
C ILE A 193 -17.84 8.72 12.75
N GLY A 194 -18.74 9.29 11.96
CA GLY A 194 -18.55 9.52 10.53
C GLY A 194 -17.44 10.53 10.24
N GLU A 195 -17.37 11.62 10.99
CA GLU A 195 -16.32 12.63 10.91
C GLU A 195 -14.96 12.07 11.34
N ALA A 196 -14.88 11.41 12.51
CA ALA A 196 -13.67 10.71 12.95
C ALA A 196 -13.16 9.74 11.87
N SER A 197 -14.05 8.97 11.25
CA SER A 197 -13.69 8.05 10.16
C SER A 197 -13.12 8.77 8.92
N LYS A 198 -13.57 9.98 8.60
CA LYS A 198 -13.04 10.78 7.48
C LYS A 198 -11.62 11.27 7.79
N VAL A 199 -11.41 11.79 9.00
CA VAL A 199 -10.13 12.34 9.44
C VAL A 199 -9.08 11.22 9.55
N LEU A 200 -9.43 10.07 10.12
CA LEU A 200 -8.58 8.86 10.10
C LEU A 200 -8.19 8.41 8.69
N ALA A 201 -9.11 8.51 7.73
CA ALA A 201 -8.82 8.15 6.35
C ALA A 201 -7.80 9.12 5.72
N LYS A 202 -7.85 10.41 6.03
CA LYS A 202 -6.86 11.40 5.59
C LYS A 202 -5.47 11.05 6.16
N ALA A 203 -5.36 10.86 7.48
CA ALA A 203 -4.12 10.46 8.13
C ALA A 203 -3.53 9.17 7.51
N THR A 204 -4.38 8.16 7.28
CA THR A 204 -3.98 6.89 6.66
C THR A 204 -3.40 7.09 5.25
N VAL A 205 -4.04 7.92 4.41
CA VAL A 205 -3.58 8.19 3.04
C VAL A 205 -2.28 8.98 3.04
N SER A 206 -2.16 9.98 3.92
CA SER A 206 -0.93 10.76 4.07
C SER A 206 0.24 9.88 4.51
N LEU A 207 0.05 9.01 5.51
CA LEU A 207 1.06 8.03 5.93
C LEU A 207 1.44 7.06 4.82
N HIS A 208 0.48 6.57 4.03
CA HIS A 208 0.77 5.71 2.87
C HIS A 208 1.67 6.41 1.84
N ARG A 209 1.41 7.70 1.59
CA ARG A 209 2.20 8.52 0.66
C ARG A 209 3.62 8.75 1.17
N ILE A 210 3.77 9.12 2.44
CA ILE A 210 5.06 9.37 3.08
C ILE A 210 5.92 8.11 3.05
N THR A 211 5.40 7.00 3.59
CA THR A 211 6.10 5.72 3.65
C THR A 211 6.43 5.19 2.25
N GLY A 212 5.56 5.38 1.27
CA GLY A 212 5.84 5.03 -0.13
C GLY A 212 6.93 5.90 -0.78
N GLY A 213 7.01 7.17 -0.41
CA GLY A 213 8.06 8.08 -0.85
C GLY A 213 9.42 7.70 -0.26
N ILE A 214 9.46 7.41 1.04
CA ILE A 214 10.66 6.92 1.74
C ILE A 214 11.12 5.60 1.12
N TRP A 215 10.21 4.65 0.97
CA TRP A 215 10.54 3.34 0.43
C TRP A 215 11.16 3.43 -0.97
N ARG A 216 10.59 4.26 -1.86
CA ARG A 216 11.15 4.51 -3.20
C ARG A 216 12.54 5.12 -3.15
N LYS A 217 12.74 6.15 -2.33
CA LYS A 217 14.05 6.82 -2.19
C LYS A 217 15.09 5.85 -1.61
N ALA A 218 14.76 5.12 -0.54
CA ALA A 218 15.63 4.12 0.06
C ALA A 218 15.99 3.01 -0.93
N THR A 219 15.03 2.56 -1.75
CA THR A 219 15.27 1.59 -2.82
C THR A 219 16.29 2.11 -3.84
N LEU A 220 16.14 3.35 -4.31
CA LEU A 220 17.10 3.97 -5.24
C LEU A 220 18.50 4.08 -4.63
N VAL A 221 18.61 4.57 -3.39
CA VAL A 221 19.88 4.67 -2.67
C VAL A 221 20.53 3.29 -2.51
N ASN A 222 19.75 2.26 -2.16
CA ASN A 222 20.24 0.89 -2.04
C ASN A 222 20.81 0.36 -3.36
N PHE A 223 20.07 0.51 -4.46
CA PHE A 223 20.56 0.13 -5.79
C PHE A 223 21.83 0.90 -6.18
N SER A 224 21.88 2.18 -5.87
CA SER A 224 23.03 3.05 -6.07
C SER A 224 24.28 2.58 -5.32
N LEU A 225 24.16 2.22 -4.04
CA LEU A 225 25.27 1.69 -3.23
C LEU A 225 25.76 0.33 -3.77
N LEU A 226 24.83 -0.57 -4.09
CA LEU A 226 25.16 -1.88 -4.65
C LEU A 226 25.87 -1.75 -6.00
N ARG A 227 25.42 -0.82 -6.85
CA ARG A 227 26.07 -0.53 -8.14
C ARG A 227 27.49 0.02 -7.93
N LEU A 228 27.67 0.97 -7.02
CA LEU A 228 28.98 1.53 -6.70
C LEU A 228 29.94 0.43 -6.26
N GLY A 229 29.51 -0.43 -5.32
CA GLY A 229 30.32 -1.57 -4.87
C GLY A 229 30.73 -2.50 -6.01
N ARG A 230 29.80 -2.85 -6.91
CA ARG A 230 30.11 -3.69 -8.09
C ARG A 230 31.11 -3.06 -9.04
N VAL A 231 31.01 -1.75 -9.29
CA VAL A 231 31.93 -1.04 -10.19
C VAL A 231 33.33 -0.99 -9.60
N ILE A 232 33.46 -0.68 -8.31
CA ILE A 232 34.75 -0.68 -7.60
C ILE A 232 35.41 -2.07 -7.66
N ILE A 233 34.65 -3.15 -7.45
CA ILE A 233 35.15 -4.52 -7.61
C ILE A 233 35.62 -4.78 -9.03
N GLY A 234 34.83 -4.39 -10.03
CA GLY A 234 35.18 -4.55 -11.44
C GLY A 234 36.46 -3.81 -11.82
N ILE A 235 36.68 -2.62 -11.26
CA ILE A 235 37.93 -1.88 -11.40
C ILE A 235 39.10 -2.66 -10.79
N SER A 236 38.98 -3.12 -9.54
CA SER A 236 40.05 -3.90 -8.88
C SER A 236 40.35 -5.22 -9.61
N GLN A 237 39.33 -5.92 -10.11
CA GLN A 237 39.50 -7.14 -10.91
C GLN A 237 40.16 -6.84 -12.25
N GLY A 238 39.78 -5.73 -12.89
CA GLY A 238 40.42 -5.26 -14.12
C GLY A 238 41.92 -5.01 -13.91
N ILE A 239 42.29 -4.28 -12.84
CA ILE A 239 43.71 -3.99 -12.54
C ILE A 239 44.50 -5.29 -12.35
N ASN A 240 43.96 -6.26 -11.60
CA ASN A 240 44.61 -7.56 -11.42
C ASN A 240 44.74 -8.35 -12.74
N ALA A 241 43.70 -8.35 -13.58
CA ALA A 241 43.76 -9.00 -14.89
C ALA A 241 44.80 -8.33 -15.80
N THR A 242 44.95 -7.02 -15.72
CA THR A 242 46.02 -6.29 -16.42
C THR A 242 47.40 -6.70 -15.92
N ILE A 243 47.59 -6.82 -14.60
CA ILE A 243 48.84 -7.32 -14.00
C ILE A 243 49.18 -8.72 -14.55
N GLU A 244 48.22 -9.64 -14.53
CA GLU A 244 48.39 -11.00 -15.06
C GLU A 244 48.73 -11.00 -16.55
N ALA A 245 48.04 -10.18 -17.35
CA ALA A 245 48.30 -10.07 -18.79
C ALA A 245 49.72 -9.56 -19.09
N ILE A 246 50.24 -8.59 -18.31
CA ILE A 246 51.62 -8.12 -18.45
C ILE A 246 52.61 -9.24 -18.09
N GLU A 247 52.37 -9.96 -17.00
CA GLU A 247 53.22 -11.09 -16.57
C GLU A 247 53.24 -12.23 -17.62
N GLU A 248 52.15 -12.41 -18.37
CA GLU A 248 52.03 -13.37 -19.48
C GLU A 248 52.51 -12.81 -20.84
N ASN A 249 53.07 -11.60 -20.90
CA ASN A 249 53.49 -10.89 -22.12
C ASN A 249 52.36 -10.65 -23.15
N LYS A 250 51.13 -10.46 -22.68
CA LYS A 250 49.95 -10.11 -23.50
C LYS A 250 49.71 -8.60 -23.50
N THR A 251 50.65 -7.85 -24.04
CA THR A 251 50.68 -6.38 -23.97
C THR A 251 49.44 -5.70 -24.55
N ASP A 252 48.96 -6.13 -25.72
CA ASP A 252 47.78 -5.52 -26.36
C ASP A 252 46.50 -5.70 -25.52
N GLU A 253 46.33 -6.89 -24.92
CA GLU A 253 45.20 -7.20 -24.03
C GLU A 253 45.26 -6.36 -22.73
N ALA A 254 46.46 -6.18 -22.18
CA ALA A 254 46.68 -5.33 -21.01
C ALA A 254 46.31 -3.86 -21.31
N LEU A 255 46.79 -3.30 -22.43
CA LEU A 255 46.51 -1.92 -22.85
C LEU A 255 45.01 -1.68 -23.13
N GLU A 256 44.34 -2.64 -23.76
CA GLU A 256 42.88 -2.58 -23.98
C GLU A 256 42.12 -2.58 -22.65
N THR A 257 42.53 -3.44 -21.72
CA THR A 257 41.90 -3.57 -20.40
C THR A 257 42.11 -2.31 -19.56
N MET A 258 43.33 -1.75 -19.53
CA MET A 258 43.62 -0.47 -18.87
C MET A 258 42.72 0.65 -19.36
N SER A 259 42.54 0.76 -20.69
CA SER A 259 41.68 1.80 -21.29
C SER A 259 40.23 1.69 -20.81
N LYS A 260 39.69 0.46 -20.73
CA LYS A 260 38.33 0.21 -20.18
C LYS A 260 38.23 0.56 -18.69
N ILE A 261 39.29 0.32 -17.92
CA ILE A 261 39.34 0.64 -16.48
C ILE A 261 39.37 2.15 -16.27
N ILE A 262 40.20 2.88 -17.03
CA ILE A 262 40.27 4.35 -16.98
C ILE A 262 38.88 4.96 -17.24
N ASP A 263 38.19 4.51 -18.30
CA ASP A 263 36.81 4.93 -18.60
C ASP A 263 35.82 4.60 -17.47
N ALA A 264 36.00 3.47 -16.78
CA ALA A 264 35.17 3.09 -15.64
C ALA A 264 35.46 3.96 -14.40
N MET A 265 36.72 4.29 -14.14
CA MET A 265 37.15 5.17 -13.06
C MET A 265 36.63 6.59 -13.26
N ASP A 266 36.73 7.16 -14.47
CA ASP A 266 36.19 8.50 -14.78
C ASP A 266 34.68 8.58 -14.52
N ARG A 267 33.93 7.57 -15.00
CA ARG A 267 32.47 7.49 -14.75
C ARG A 267 32.15 7.35 -13.26
N THR A 268 32.98 6.62 -12.52
CA THR A 268 32.82 6.42 -11.07
C THR A 268 33.12 7.69 -10.30
N ALA A 269 34.19 8.39 -10.62
CA ALA A 269 34.54 9.69 -10.03
C ALA A 269 33.41 10.69 -10.24
N LYS A 270 32.86 10.79 -11.47
CA LYS A 270 31.71 11.66 -11.77
C LYS A 270 30.45 11.26 -10.99
N TYR A 271 30.22 9.96 -10.81
CA TYR A 271 29.10 9.46 -10.01
C TYR A 271 29.25 9.84 -8.53
N LEU A 272 30.45 9.67 -7.96
CA LEU A 272 30.77 10.04 -6.58
C LEU A 272 30.66 11.56 -6.38
N GLU A 273 31.11 12.35 -7.35
CA GLU A 273 30.97 13.81 -7.35
C GLU A 273 29.50 14.24 -7.24
N ASN A 274 28.61 13.64 -8.05
CA ASN A 274 27.18 13.91 -7.95
C ASN A 274 26.60 13.50 -6.58
N ALA A 275 27.08 12.40 -6.00
CA ALA A 275 26.67 11.94 -4.68
C ALA A 275 27.13 12.90 -3.57
N ILE A 276 28.38 13.37 -3.62
CA ILE A 276 28.96 14.35 -2.69
C ILE A 276 28.14 15.63 -2.70
N ASN A 277 27.95 16.23 -3.88
CA ASN A 277 27.15 17.44 -4.07
C ASN A 277 25.73 17.29 -3.49
N PHE A 278 25.11 16.12 -3.68
CA PHE A 278 23.82 15.82 -3.10
C PHE A 278 23.85 15.75 -1.56
N THR A 279 24.85 15.06 -0.99
CA THR A 279 24.98 14.91 0.47
C THR A 279 25.30 16.22 1.17
N GLU A 280 26.10 17.09 0.56
CA GLU A 280 26.45 18.42 1.08
C GLU A 280 25.26 19.37 1.03
N ALA A 281 24.60 19.48 -0.13
CA ALA A 281 23.43 20.34 -0.29
C ALA A 281 22.26 19.99 0.65
N ARG A 282 22.25 18.77 1.17
CA ARG A 282 21.19 18.24 2.04
C ARG A 282 21.62 18.02 3.49
N GLY A 283 22.88 18.25 3.84
CA GLY A 283 23.41 18.05 5.19
C GLY A 283 23.16 16.65 5.77
N ILE A 284 23.21 15.60 4.94
CA ILE A 284 22.68 14.27 5.31
C ILE A 284 23.54 13.57 6.37
N ASN A 285 24.87 13.62 6.25
CA ASN A 285 25.81 13.04 7.21
C ASN A 285 27.24 13.44 6.85
N GLU A 286 27.93 14.13 7.76
CA GLU A 286 29.31 14.60 7.52
C GLU A 286 30.30 13.45 7.30
N ASN A 287 30.20 12.37 8.08
CA ASN A 287 31.08 11.19 7.93
C ASN A 287 30.87 10.48 6.58
N LEU A 288 29.63 10.40 6.09
CA LEU A 288 29.34 9.84 4.76
C LEU A 288 29.91 10.72 3.66
N THR A 289 29.75 12.04 3.76
CA THR A 289 30.31 12.98 2.80
C THR A 289 31.84 12.87 2.74
N VAL A 290 32.50 12.78 3.90
CA VAL A 290 33.96 12.58 3.98
C VAL A 290 34.36 11.25 3.33
N ALA A 291 33.66 10.15 3.64
CA ALA A 291 33.93 8.85 3.03
C ALA A 291 33.75 8.85 1.50
N LEU A 292 32.74 9.55 0.98
CA LEU A 292 32.51 9.68 -0.46
C LEU A 292 33.61 10.51 -1.14
N LYS A 293 34.07 11.59 -0.50
CA LYS A 293 35.20 12.40 -0.99
C LYS A 293 36.48 11.60 -1.03
N ALA A 294 36.82 10.91 0.06
CA ALA A 294 38.00 10.05 0.12
C ALA A 294 37.95 8.98 -0.99
N LEU A 295 36.82 8.30 -1.17
CA LEU A 295 36.67 7.32 -2.25
C LEU A 295 36.80 7.94 -3.64
N ARG A 296 36.25 9.14 -3.87
CA ARG A 296 36.39 9.84 -5.15
C ARG A 296 37.85 10.17 -5.42
N ASP A 297 38.53 10.74 -4.44
CA ASP A 297 39.92 11.19 -4.57
C ASP A 297 40.85 10.00 -4.83
N SER A 298 40.65 8.89 -4.11
CA SER A 298 41.40 7.64 -4.36
C SER A 298 41.10 7.01 -5.72
N VAL A 299 39.87 7.13 -6.25
CA VAL A 299 39.57 6.68 -7.62
C VAL A 299 40.27 7.55 -8.66
N ILE A 300 40.35 8.87 -8.44
CA ILE A 300 41.07 9.79 -9.33
C ILE A 300 42.57 9.52 -9.29
N GLU A 301 43.14 9.33 -8.10
CA GLU A 301 44.55 9.00 -7.91
C GLU A 301 44.92 7.65 -8.52
N ALA A 302 44.13 6.60 -8.24
CA ALA A 302 44.33 5.28 -8.84
C ALA A 302 44.22 5.31 -10.37
N LYS A 303 43.37 6.19 -10.92
CA LYS A 303 43.29 6.39 -12.38
C LYS A 303 44.58 6.94 -12.96
N GLN A 304 45.18 7.93 -12.30
CA GLN A 304 46.47 8.47 -12.73
C GLN A 304 47.54 7.38 -12.78
N HIS A 305 47.62 6.54 -11.74
CA HIS A 305 48.53 5.39 -11.74
C HIS A 305 48.27 4.39 -12.86
N VAL A 306 47.00 4.13 -13.23
CA VAL A 306 46.67 3.26 -14.38
C VAL A 306 47.05 3.93 -15.71
N GLU A 307 46.90 5.25 -15.83
CA GLU A 307 47.34 6.03 -17.01
C GLU A 307 48.87 6.00 -17.15
N ASP A 308 49.60 6.19 -16.04
CA ASP A 308 51.06 6.14 -16.00
C ASP A 308 51.57 4.73 -16.33
N ALA A 309 50.93 3.69 -15.76
CA ALA A 309 51.22 2.29 -16.08
C ALA A 309 51.04 1.98 -17.58
N LYS A 310 49.99 2.55 -18.18
CA LYS A 310 49.70 2.40 -19.61
C LYS A 310 50.82 3.01 -20.45
N SER A 311 51.25 4.23 -20.14
CA SER A 311 52.36 4.89 -20.84
C SER A 311 53.68 4.13 -20.69
N SER A 312 54.02 3.67 -19.48
CA SER A 312 55.23 2.85 -19.28
C SER A 312 55.19 1.55 -20.07
N LEU A 313 54.03 0.90 -20.15
CA LEU A 313 53.87 -0.33 -20.92
C LEU A 313 53.99 -0.09 -22.44
N GLU A 314 53.47 1.04 -22.95
CA GLU A 314 53.65 1.47 -24.34
C GLU A 314 55.13 1.75 -24.68
N GLU A 315 55.91 2.22 -23.70
CA GLU A 315 57.37 2.44 -23.81
C GLU A 315 58.21 1.16 -23.61
N GLY A 316 57.57 0.03 -23.29
CA GLY A 316 58.22 -1.26 -23.06
C GLY A 316 58.77 -1.47 -21.64
N ASP A 317 58.45 -0.59 -20.69
CA ASP A 317 58.83 -0.72 -19.28
C ASP A 317 57.75 -1.44 -18.47
N ALA A 318 57.75 -2.77 -18.57
CA ALA A 318 56.81 -3.63 -17.86
C ALA A 318 56.98 -3.59 -16.34
N LEU A 319 58.18 -3.32 -15.81
CA LEU A 319 58.43 -3.29 -14.37
C LEU A 319 57.78 -2.07 -13.73
N THR A 320 57.96 -0.90 -14.34
CA THR A 320 57.31 0.33 -13.89
C THR A 320 55.79 0.22 -14.03
N ALA A 321 55.29 -0.33 -15.16
CA ALA A 321 53.86 -0.54 -15.35
C ALA A 321 53.22 -1.42 -14.25
N LEU A 322 53.88 -2.52 -13.85
CA LEU A 322 53.42 -3.37 -12.76
C LEU A 322 53.40 -2.65 -11.41
N SER A 323 54.45 -1.88 -11.10
CA SER A 323 54.53 -1.10 -9.86
C SER A 323 53.41 -0.06 -9.76
N GLU A 324 53.10 0.62 -10.84
CA GLU A 324 52.02 1.62 -10.90
C GLU A 324 50.64 0.98 -10.74
N LEU A 325 50.38 -0.18 -11.38
CA LEU A 325 49.12 -0.92 -11.20
C LEU A 325 48.93 -1.43 -9.76
N GLU A 326 50.00 -1.92 -9.12
CA GLU A 326 49.96 -2.34 -7.71
C GLU A 326 49.65 -1.15 -6.79
N THR A 327 50.22 0.02 -7.10
CA THR A 327 49.96 1.27 -6.37
C THR A 327 48.50 1.69 -6.55
N ALA A 328 47.97 1.68 -7.77
CA ALA A 328 46.56 1.99 -8.06
C ALA A 328 45.60 1.10 -7.24
N LEU A 329 45.88 -0.21 -7.19
CA LEU A 329 45.06 -1.16 -6.42
C LEU A 329 45.15 -0.89 -4.92
N ASN A 330 46.34 -0.59 -4.41
CA ASN A 330 46.56 -0.31 -2.99
C ASN A 330 45.82 0.98 -2.56
N THR A 331 45.88 2.04 -3.37
CA THR A 331 45.18 3.31 -3.11
C THR A 331 43.68 3.11 -2.94
N ILE A 332 43.04 2.34 -3.82
CA ILE A 332 41.61 2.02 -3.69
C ILE A 332 41.33 1.16 -2.44
N THR A 333 42.18 0.17 -2.19
CA THR A 333 41.97 -0.82 -1.11
C THR A 333 42.05 -0.16 0.27
N VAL A 334 43.07 0.65 0.51
CA VAL A 334 43.28 1.35 1.79
C VAL A 334 42.09 2.23 2.14
N THR A 335 41.60 3.01 1.18
CA THR A 335 40.45 3.90 1.38
C THR A 335 39.16 3.14 1.66
N ILE A 336 38.92 2.02 0.98
CA ILE A 336 37.77 1.16 1.29
C ILE A 336 37.90 0.59 2.70
N GLU A 337 39.07 0.10 3.09
CA GLU A 337 39.27 -0.48 4.41
C GLU A 337 39.08 0.52 5.54
N GLU A 338 39.55 1.74 5.36
CA GLU A 338 39.36 2.85 6.30
C GLU A 338 37.87 3.20 6.46
N TYR A 339 37.16 3.41 5.34
CA TYR A 339 35.78 3.92 5.36
C TYR A 339 34.69 2.84 5.31
N LYS A 340 35.03 1.54 5.26
CA LYS A 340 34.04 0.43 5.19
C LYS A 340 32.97 0.53 6.26
N HIS A 341 33.34 0.93 7.46
CA HIS A 341 32.44 1.01 8.60
C HIS A 341 31.37 2.10 8.40
N VAL A 342 31.71 3.20 7.71
CA VAL A 342 30.77 4.28 7.37
C VAL A 342 29.76 3.79 6.33
N PHE A 343 30.24 3.21 5.22
CA PHE A 343 29.38 2.68 4.16
C PHE A 343 28.47 1.56 4.67
N MET A 344 28.99 0.65 5.51
CA MET A 344 28.21 -0.44 6.10
C MET A 344 27.13 0.07 7.06
N ARG A 345 27.44 1.06 7.91
CA ARG A 345 26.42 1.68 8.78
C ARG A 345 25.34 2.38 7.96
N PHE A 346 25.74 3.12 6.92
CA PHE A 346 24.79 3.79 6.03
C PHE A 346 23.90 2.80 5.27
N HIS A 347 24.48 1.73 4.73
CA HIS A 347 23.72 0.66 4.06
C HIS A 347 22.70 0.02 5.02
N ARG A 348 23.12 -0.35 6.24
CA ARG A 348 22.21 -0.90 7.26
C ARG A 348 21.07 0.06 7.58
N TYR A 349 21.35 1.35 7.70
CA TYR A 349 20.31 2.36 7.89
C TYR A 349 19.31 2.39 6.72
N VAL A 350 19.81 2.38 5.48
CA VAL A 350 18.99 2.32 4.26
C VAL A 350 18.15 1.03 4.20
N GLU A 351 18.70 -0.12 4.57
CA GLU A 351 17.96 -1.39 4.64
C GLU A 351 16.84 -1.38 5.67
N VAL A 352 17.07 -0.79 6.85
CA VAL A 352 16.04 -0.61 7.88
C VAL A 352 14.92 0.26 7.34
N LEU A 353 15.25 1.40 6.71
CA LEU A 353 14.26 2.26 6.06
C LEU A 353 13.48 1.49 4.99
N LEU A 354 14.16 0.76 4.10
CA LEU A 354 13.55 0.02 3.01
C LEU A 354 12.58 -1.05 3.53
N THR A 355 13.04 -1.86 4.48
CA THR A 355 12.25 -2.96 5.04
C THR A 355 11.02 -2.45 5.73
N VAL A 356 11.14 -1.42 6.57
CA VAL A 356 10.02 -1.02 7.41
C VAL A 356 9.07 -0.07 6.69
N SER A 357 9.58 0.94 5.99
CA SER A 357 8.72 1.80 5.17
C SER A 357 7.99 0.99 4.10
N GLY A 358 8.65 -0.03 3.52
CA GLY A 358 8.02 -1.00 2.63
C GLY A 358 6.91 -1.80 3.31
N LYS A 359 7.15 -2.41 4.47
CA LYS A 359 6.13 -3.15 5.24
C LYS A 359 4.92 -2.29 5.57
N ILE A 360 5.14 -1.09 6.13
CA ILE A 360 4.07 -0.15 6.48
C ILE A 360 3.30 0.29 5.23
N HIS A 361 4.01 0.68 4.17
CA HIS A 361 3.41 1.12 2.91
C HIS A 361 2.52 0.03 2.29
N ILE A 362 3.02 -1.22 2.26
CA ILE A 362 2.28 -2.37 1.73
C ILE A 362 1.04 -2.63 2.57
N GLU A 363 1.15 -2.64 3.90
CA GLU A 363 0.04 -2.96 4.80
C GLU A 363 -1.04 -1.87 4.78
N ILE A 364 -0.65 -0.59 4.89
CA ILE A 364 -1.59 0.52 4.72
C ILE A 364 -2.22 0.47 3.33
N GLY A 365 -1.44 0.18 2.28
CA GLY A 365 -1.93 0.04 0.92
C GLY A 365 -2.96 -1.08 0.77
N ARG A 366 -2.74 -2.24 1.40
CA ARG A 366 -3.73 -3.34 1.46
C ARG A 366 -5.01 -2.88 2.13
N ARG A 367 -4.91 -2.15 3.25
CA ARG A 367 -6.06 -1.62 3.99
C ARG A 367 -6.83 -0.57 3.19
N ILE A 368 -6.16 0.35 2.52
CA ILE A 368 -6.79 1.34 1.62
C ILE A 368 -7.55 0.62 0.50
N ARG A 369 -6.93 -0.38 -0.14
CA ARG A 369 -7.60 -1.20 -1.17
C ARG A 369 -8.83 -1.92 -0.62
N TYR A 370 -8.72 -2.51 0.57
CA TYR A 370 -9.86 -3.16 1.23
C TYR A 370 -11.00 -2.16 1.53
N ILE A 371 -10.70 -0.97 2.04
CA ILE A 371 -11.70 0.08 2.30
C ILE A 371 -12.37 0.52 0.99
N ALA A 372 -11.58 0.72 -0.07
CA ALA A 372 -12.10 1.10 -1.39
C ALA A 372 -13.03 0.01 -1.95
N LEU A 373 -12.62 -1.26 -1.90
CA LEU A 373 -13.45 -2.41 -2.28
C LEU A 373 -14.76 -2.45 -1.48
N ARG A 374 -14.68 -2.24 -0.17
CA ARG A 374 -15.87 -2.23 0.70
C ARG A 374 -16.83 -1.09 0.37
N LYS A 375 -16.30 0.09 0.05
CA LYS A 375 -17.12 1.24 -0.40
C LYS A 375 -17.76 0.95 -1.76
N ALA A 376 -17.01 0.38 -2.71
CA ALA A 376 -17.55 -0.02 -4.00
C ALA A 376 -18.65 -1.08 -3.86
N ALA A 377 -18.43 -2.12 -3.05
CA ALA A 377 -19.44 -3.15 -2.75
C ALA A 377 -20.72 -2.55 -2.15
N ARG A 378 -20.60 -1.60 -1.22
CA ARG A 378 -21.77 -0.88 -0.67
C ARG A 378 -22.52 -0.09 -1.72
N LEU A 379 -21.81 0.62 -2.59
CA LEU A 379 -22.43 1.40 -3.68
C LEU A 379 -23.14 0.47 -4.67
N VAL A 380 -22.47 -0.58 -5.13
CA VAL A 380 -23.03 -1.57 -6.06
C VAL A 380 -24.29 -2.22 -5.46
N PHE A 381 -24.23 -2.65 -4.21
CA PHE A 381 -25.39 -3.22 -3.51
C PHE A 381 -26.53 -2.21 -3.34
N CYS A 382 -26.22 -0.94 -3.06
CA CYS A 382 -27.23 0.13 -2.94
C CYS A 382 -27.95 0.37 -4.27
N LEU A 383 -27.19 0.48 -5.37
CA LEU A 383 -27.75 0.68 -6.70
C LEU A 383 -28.62 -0.51 -7.13
N GLU A 384 -28.17 -1.73 -6.89
CA GLU A 384 -28.97 -2.93 -7.16
C GLU A 384 -30.27 -2.97 -6.34
N LYS A 385 -30.21 -2.57 -5.06
CA LYS A 385 -31.39 -2.48 -4.21
C LYS A 385 -32.40 -1.44 -4.71
N ILE A 386 -31.92 -0.28 -5.18
CA ILE A 386 -32.78 0.76 -5.77
C ILE A 386 -33.42 0.21 -7.04
N ASP A 387 -32.61 -0.30 -7.95
CA ASP A 387 -33.03 -0.85 -9.25
C ASP A 387 -34.14 -1.90 -9.09
N MET A 388 -33.88 -2.93 -8.28
CA MET A 388 -34.89 -3.95 -8.02
C MET A 388 -36.15 -3.36 -7.38
N LYS A 389 -36.01 -2.45 -6.40
CA LYS A 389 -37.17 -1.87 -5.70
C LYS A 389 -38.08 -1.11 -6.66
N LEU A 390 -37.49 -0.34 -7.58
CA LEU A 390 -38.23 0.41 -8.58
C LEU A 390 -38.99 -0.51 -9.53
N HIS A 391 -38.35 -1.58 -10.02
CA HIS A 391 -39.02 -2.57 -10.87
C HIS A 391 -40.16 -3.31 -10.14
N ALA A 392 -39.97 -3.63 -8.85
CA ALA A 392 -41.04 -4.22 -8.04
C ALA A 392 -42.21 -3.25 -7.84
N MET A 393 -41.94 -1.96 -7.62
CA MET A 393 -42.98 -0.94 -7.52
C MET A 393 -43.72 -0.72 -8.84
N TYR A 394 -43.02 -0.69 -9.97
CA TYR A 394 -43.64 -0.59 -11.29
C TYR A 394 -44.59 -1.77 -11.54
N LYS A 395 -44.19 -3.00 -11.17
CA LYS A 395 -45.10 -4.15 -11.26
C LYS A 395 -46.35 -4.00 -10.40
N LEU A 396 -46.21 -3.49 -9.17
CA LEU A 396 -47.37 -3.24 -8.29
C LEU A 396 -48.29 -2.16 -8.86
N TYR A 397 -47.72 -1.14 -9.51
CA TYR A 397 -48.47 -0.09 -10.20
C TYR A 397 -49.25 -0.66 -11.39
N GLN A 398 -48.59 -1.46 -12.25
CA GLN A 398 -49.25 -2.16 -13.36
C GLN A 398 -50.36 -3.11 -12.89
N GLU A 399 -50.21 -3.73 -11.71
CA GLU A 399 -51.22 -4.59 -11.08
C GLU A 399 -52.33 -3.79 -10.35
N GLY A 400 -52.30 -2.45 -10.37
CA GLY A 400 -53.28 -1.58 -9.70
C GLY A 400 -53.22 -1.61 -8.17
N LYS A 401 -52.13 -2.10 -7.58
CA LYS A 401 -51.96 -2.28 -6.13
C LYS A 401 -51.41 -1.06 -5.41
N ILE A 402 -50.83 -0.11 -6.14
CA ILE A 402 -50.35 1.18 -5.64
C ILE A 402 -50.84 2.29 -6.57
N SER A 403 -51.02 3.49 -6.03
CA SER A 403 -51.47 4.62 -6.85
C SER A 403 -50.34 5.17 -7.73
N GLU A 404 -50.73 5.88 -8.79
CA GLU A 404 -49.80 6.62 -9.66
C GLU A 404 -48.98 7.63 -8.85
N GLU A 405 -49.62 8.35 -7.93
CA GLU A 405 -48.94 9.32 -7.05
C GLU A 405 -47.87 8.66 -6.16
N GLU A 406 -48.18 7.50 -5.58
CA GLU A 406 -47.23 6.73 -4.77
C GLU A 406 -46.03 6.26 -5.58
N PHE A 407 -46.29 5.80 -6.81
CA PHE A 407 -45.26 5.35 -7.74
C PHE A 407 -44.36 6.51 -8.20
N HIS A 408 -44.95 7.61 -8.65
CA HIS A 408 -44.24 8.84 -9.04
C HIS A 408 -43.43 9.43 -7.88
N SER A 409 -43.96 9.44 -6.66
CA SER A 409 -43.21 9.86 -5.47
C SER A 409 -41.94 9.02 -5.25
N ALA A 410 -42.03 7.70 -5.47
CA ALA A 410 -40.89 6.80 -5.34
C ALA A 410 -39.84 7.01 -6.44
N LEU A 411 -40.28 7.21 -7.70
CA LEU A 411 -39.39 7.52 -8.83
C LEU A 411 -38.65 8.84 -8.60
N ASN A 412 -39.36 9.91 -8.23
CA ASN A 412 -38.75 11.22 -7.94
C ASN A 412 -37.70 11.14 -6.83
N LYS A 413 -38.00 10.47 -5.72
CA LYS A 413 -37.04 10.26 -4.63
C LYS A 413 -35.79 9.50 -5.09
N ALA A 414 -35.95 8.48 -5.93
CA ALA A 414 -34.84 7.73 -6.48
C ALA A 414 -34.01 8.58 -7.46
N LYS A 415 -34.67 9.31 -8.37
CA LYS A 415 -34.05 10.22 -9.33
C LYS A 415 -33.18 11.26 -8.64
N THR A 416 -33.74 12.03 -7.70
CA THR A 416 -33.00 13.04 -6.94
C THR A 416 -31.80 12.44 -6.20
N PHE A 417 -31.95 11.26 -5.59
CA PHE A 417 -30.83 10.59 -4.91
C PHE A 417 -29.72 10.18 -5.90
N LEU A 418 -30.10 9.61 -7.05
CA LEU A 418 -29.18 9.11 -8.06
C LEU A 418 -28.42 10.24 -8.77
N GLU A 419 -29.09 11.35 -9.09
CA GLU A 419 -28.48 12.55 -9.67
C GLU A 419 -27.45 13.16 -8.71
N ASN A 420 -27.82 13.37 -7.44
CA ASN A 420 -26.90 13.85 -6.40
C ASN A 420 -25.71 12.90 -6.20
N LEU A 421 -25.93 11.58 -6.26
CA LEU A 421 -24.86 10.60 -6.16
C LEU A 421 -23.94 10.66 -7.39
N LYS A 422 -24.50 10.77 -8.59
CA LYS A 422 -23.76 10.88 -9.86
C LYS A 422 -22.86 12.11 -9.85
N GLU A 423 -23.40 13.28 -9.54
CA GLU A 423 -22.65 14.54 -9.48
C GLU A 423 -21.45 14.43 -8.53
N ARG A 424 -21.65 13.83 -7.36
CA ARG A 424 -20.56 13.61 -6.38
C ARG A 424 -19.49 12.64 -6.87
N LEU A 425 -19.85 11.62 -7.66
CA LEU A 425 -18.93 10.65 -8.21
C LEU A 425 -18.14 11.22 -9.40
N GLU A 426 -18.74 12.09 -10.19
CA GLU A 426 -18.12 12.78 -11.32
C GLU A 426 -17.06 13.80 -10.88
N LYS A 427 -17.26 14.44 -9.72
CA LYS A 427 -16.28 15.37 -9.11
C LYS A 427 -15.03 14.67 -8.55
N LEU A 428 -14.97 13.33 -8.53
CA LEU A 428 -13.80 12.62 -8.03
C LEU A 428 -12.63 12.73 -9.02
N PRO A 429 -11.36 12.74 -8.54
CA PRO A 429 -10.18 12.79 -9.43
C PRO A 429 -10.11 11.64 -10.44
N ARG A 430 -10.72 10.49 -10.10
CA ARG A 430 -10.87 9.33 -10.98
C ARG A 430 -12.31 8.80 -10.88
N PRO A 431 -13.24 9.32 -11.71
CA PRO A 431 -14.65 8.93 -11.65
C PRO A 431 -14.86 7.43 -11.94
N PRO A 432 -15.65 6.71 -11.14
CA PRO A 432 -15.91 5.29 -11.35
C PRO A 432 -16.91 5.06 -12.49
N LYS A 433 -16.44 5.09 -13.74
CA LYS A 433 -17.27 5.02 -14.96
C LYS A 433 -18.31 3.89 -14.96
N ALA A 434 -17.97 2.69 -14.48
CA ALA A 434 -18.90 1.56 -14.44
C ALA A 434 -20.07 1.75 -13.44
N ILE A 435 -19.82 2.46 -12.33
CA ILE A 435 -20.87 2.81 -11.35
C ILE A 435 -21.75 3.92 -11.92
N ILE A 436 -21.12 4.95 -12.52
CA ILE A 436 -21.83 6.05 -13.17
C ILE A 436 -22.74 5.51 -14.30
N GLY A 437 -22.22 4.67 -15.19
CA GLY A 437 -23.03 4.04 -16.24
C GLY A 437 -24.11 3.07 -15.73
N LYS A 438 -24.04 2.60 -14.48
CA LYS A 438 -25.18 1.91 -13.84
C LYS A 438 -26.24 2.91 -13.38
N ILE A 439 -25.82 4.04 -12.79
CA ILE A 439 -26.73 5.12 -12.40
C ILE A 439 -27.47 5.64 -13.64
N ASP A 440 -26.76 5.90 -14.73
CA ASP A 440 -27.36 6.40 -15.98
C ASP A 440 -28.43 5.47 -16.53
N ARG A 441 -28.19 4.15 -16.50
CA ARG A 441 -29.20 3.17 -16.93
C ARG A 441 -30.45 3.17 -16.06
N ILE A 442 -30.30 3.33 -14.74
CA ILE A 442 -31.46 3.42 -13.84
C ILE A 442 -32.22 4.73 -14.08
N LEU A 443 -31.51 5.84 -14.30
CA LEU A 443 -32.11 7.14 -14.61
C LEU A 443 -32.88 7.11 -15.94
N GLN A 444 -32.30 6.51 -16.99
CA GLN A 444 -32.97 6.32 -18.28
C GLN A 444 -34.24 5.49 -18.15
N TRP A 445 -34.20 4.41 -17.35
CA TRP A 445 -35.39 3.60 -17.08
C TRP A 445 -36.46 4.38 -16.31
N ILE A 446 -36.06 5.23 -15.35
CA ILE A 446 -37.01 6.11 -14.64
C ILE A 446 -37.70 7.04 -15.64
N GLU A 447 -36.96 7.63 -16.59
CA GLU A 447 -37.51 8.55 -17.59
C GLU A 447 -38.45 7.86 -18.58
N SER A 448 -38.11 6.65 -19.03
CA SER A 448 -38.98 5.90 -19.95
C SER A 448 -40.32 5.56 -19.31
N VAL A 449 -40.29 5.12 -18.04
CA VAL A 449 -41.50 4.73 -17.30
C VAL A 449 -42.33 5.93 -16.83
N TYR A 450 -41.73 7.11 -16.74
CA TYR A 450 -42.45 8.38 -16.50
C TYR A 450 -43.22 8.88 -17.73
N SER A 451 -42.84 8.40 -18.92
CA SER A 451 -43.37 8.85 -20.20
C SER A 451 -44.44 7.89 -20.77
N GLU A 452 -44.63 6.74 -20.12
CA GLU A 452 -45.71 5.77 -20.33
C GLU A 452 -46.87 6.07 -19.39
#